data_AF-A0A377X8S5-F1
#
_entry.id   AF-A0A377X8S5-F1
#
_cell.length_a   1.000
_cell.length_b   1.000
_cell.length_c   1.000
_cell.angle_alpha   90.00
_cell.angle_beta   90.00
_cell.angle_gamma   90.00
#
_symmetry.space_group_name_H-M   'P 1'
#
loop_
_entity.id
_entity.type
_entity.pdbx_description
1 polymer ?
#
loop_
_entity_poly.entity_id
_entity_poly.type
_entity_poly.pdbx_seq_one_letter_code
_entity_poly.pdbx_strand_id
1 'polypeptide(L)'
;MLPQPMLETFFAGRQHPIPVMIGSNSDEASVMAVFGVDIAGQIQKLRRERRLGLGLIKLLYPGVKGDEALGREVCRDMAFTTLGYVVMQAQQRVGQPCWRYWFDYVAEAEHDAYPHGAWHGNEVPYVFDNLRLTDPVRQYASEADLAFAAQVADYWAQFARQWRADAFRRGALAGVPARAGIACCALACISAPGFKVENRFMRARLALFRRVMKHHVTLE
;
A
#
# COMPACT_ATOMS: atom_id res chain seq x y z
N MET A 1 -21.81 -12.64 -7.16
CA MET A 1 -21.87 -12.14 -5.77
C MET A 1 -21.04 -13.05 -4.88
N LEU A 2 -20.39 -12.51 -3.85
CA LEU A 2 -19.64 -13.30 -2.87
C LEU A 2 -20.58 -13.83 -1.77
N PRO A 3 -20.34 -15.03 -1.22
CA PRO A 3 -21.22 -15.62 -0.22
C PRO A 3 -21.13 -14.94 1.16
N GLN A 4 -20.07 -14.17 1.41
CA GLN A 4 -19.82 -13.45 2.66
C GLN A 4 -19.11 -12.12 2.36
N PRO A 5 -19.26 -11.10 3.23
CA PRO A 5 -18.47 -9.88 3.14
C PRO A 5 -16.96 -10.15 3.17
N MET A 6 -16.24 -9.48 2.28
CA MET A 6 -14.79 -9.68 2.11
C MET A 6 -14.01 -9.39 3.41
N LEU A 7 -14.32 -8.27 4.09
CA LEU A 7 -13.64 -7.91 5.34
C LEU A 7 -13.87 -8.95 6.44
N GLU A 8 -15.08 -9.47 6.57
CA GLU A 8 -15.40 -10.51 7.55
C GLU A 8 -14.59 -11.79 7.29
N THR A 9 -14.47 -12.19 6.02
CA THR A 9 -13.69 -13.35 5.59
C THR A 9 -12.23 -13.24 6.02
N PHE A 10 -11.57 -12.10 5.76
CA PHE A 10 -10.19 -11.87 6.20
C PHE A 10 -10.07 -11.72 7.73
N PHE A 11 -11.01 -11.04 8.39
CA PHE A 11 -11.02 -10.92 9.85
C PHE A 11 -11.25 -12.25 10.56
N ALA A 12 -11.86 -13.23 9.90
CA ALA A 12 -12.03 -14.58 10.41
C ALA A 12 -10.90 -15.53 9.98
N GLY A 13 -10.02 -15.14 9.06
CA GLY A 13 -8.99 -16.03 8.52
C GLY A 13 -9.55 -17.14 7.64
N ARG A 14 -10.69 -16.89 6.96
CA ARG A 14 -11.38 -17.88 6.11
C ARG A 14 -11.04 -17.75 4.62
N GLN A 15 -10.13 -16.83 4.27
CA GLN A 15 -9.65 -16.71 2.89
C GLN A 15 -8.86 -17.98 2.47
N HIS A 16 -8.81 -18.23 1.17
CA HIS A 16 -8.05 -19.35 0.63
C HIS A 16 -6.56 -19.26 1.05
N PRO A 17 -5.95 -20.33 1.57
CA PRO A 17 -4.60 -20.28 2.12
C PRO A 17 -3.54 -20.39 1.02
N ILE A 18 -3.35 -19.31 0.26
CA ILE A 18 -2.29 -19.17 -0.75
C ILE A 18 -1.37 -17.99 -0.43
N PRO A 19 -0.09 -18.01 -0.82
CA PRO A 19 0.80 -16.86 -0.75
C PRO A 19 0.19 -15.60 -1.40
N VAL A 20 0.39 -14.42 -0.80
CA VAL A 20 -0.14 -13.13 -1.32
C VAL A 20 0.94 -12.06 -1.37
N MET A 21 1.03 -11.34 -2.49
CA MET A 21 1.71 -10.05 -2.60
C MET A 21 0.65 -8.96 -2.71
N ILE A 22 0.75 -7.90 -1.91
CA ILE A 22 -0.24 -6.81 -1.85
C ILE A 22 0.45 -5.51 -1.47
N GLY A 23 -0.04 -4.36 -1.91
CA GLY A 23 0.58 -3.09 -1.55
C GLY A 23 -0.33 -1.91 -1.80
N SER A 24 0.27 -0.73 -1.69
CA SER A 24 -0.36 0.55 -1.97
C SER A 24 0.70 1.55 -2.37
N ASN A 25 0.27 2.62 -3.02
CA ASN A 25 1.13 3.73 -3.43
C ASN A 25 1.25 4.78 -2.31
N SER A 26 2.25 5.65 -2.41
CA SER A 26 2.49 6.64 -1.38
C SER A 26 1.45 7.74 -1.32
N ASP A 27 0.74 7.93 -2.42
CA ASP A 27 -0.26 8.96 -2.58
C ASP A 27 -1.60 8.46 -3.17
N GLU A 28 -2.11 7.33 -2.66
CA GLU A 28 -3.40 6.76 -3.11
C GLU A 28 -4.59 7.72 -2.98
N ALA A 29 -4.53 8.66 -2.03
CA ALA A 29 -5.59 9.63 -1.83
C ALA A 29 -5.72 10.63 -2.99
N SER A 30 -4.79 10.64 -3.96
CA SER A 30 -4.89 11.40 -5.21
C SER A 30 -6.20 11.18 -5.96
N VAL A 31 -6.72 9.95 -5.99
CA VAL A 31 -7.96 9.63 -6.73
C VAL A 31 -9.23 10.10 -6.03
N MET A 32 -9.16 10.47 -4.75
CA MET A 32 -10.35 10.78 -3.94
C MET A 32 -11.08 12.04 -4.43
N ALA A 33 -10.34 13.03 -4.95
CA ALA A 33 -10.94 14.21 -5.56
C ALA A 33 -11.78 13.85 -6.79
N VAL A 34 -11.33 12.86 -7.59
CA VAL A 34 -12.06 12.35 -8.75
C VAL A 34 -13.39 11.68 -8.33
N PHE A 35 -13.40 11.03 -7.16
CA PHE A 35 -14.62 10.46 -6.57
C PHE A 35 -15.49 11.47 -5.79
N GLY A 36 -15.19 12.77 -5.87
CA GLY A 36 -15.96 13.82 -5.20
C GLY A 36 -15.78 13.86 -3.67
N VAL A 37 -14.73 13.24 -3.15
CA VAL A 37 -14.46 13.21 -1.70
C VAL A 37 -13.64 14.45 -1.31
N ASP A 38 -14.28 15.39 -0.61
CA ASP A 38 -13.59 16.54 0.01
C ASP A 38 -12.88 16.10 1.30
N ILE A 39 -11.60 15.75 1.15
CA ILE A 39 -10.71 15.32 2.22
C ILE A 39 -10.57 16.40 3.31
N ALA A 40 -10.42 17.67 2.92
CA ALA A 40 -10.24 18.77 3.86
C ALA A 40 -11.53 19.02 4.65
N GLY A 41 -12.68 18.99 3.97
CA GLY A 41 -14.00 19.08 4.59
C GLY A 41 -14.26 17.96 5.60
N GLN A 42 -13.82 16.72 5.33
CA GLN A 42 -13.93 15.61 6.27
C GLN A 42 -13.10 15.83 7.54
N ILE A 43 -11.86 16.33 7.42
CA ILE A 43 -11.05 16.67 8.60
C ILE A 43 -11.64 17.84 9.38
N GLN A 44 -12.15 18.86 8.69
CA GLN A 44 -12.83 19.98 9.35
C GLN A 44 -14.10 19.54 10.09
N LYS A 45 -14.87 18.61 9.52
CA LYS A 45 -16.01 17.99 10.19
C LYS A 45 -15.55 17.20 11.42
N LEU A 46 -14.52 16.37 11.29
CA LEU A 46 -13.97 15.60 12.40
C LEU A 46 -13.42 16.50 13.52
N ARG A 47 -12.82 17.64 13.18
CA ARG A 47 -12.39 18.65 14.15
C ARG A 47 -13.56 19.21 14.96
N ARG A 48 -14.68 19.51 14.30
CA ARG A 48 -15.88 20.06 14.93
C ARG A 48 -16.57 19.03 15.82
N GLU A 49 -16.71 17.81 15.34
CA GLU A 49 -17.53 16.77 15.99
C GLU A 49 -16.74 15.91 16.99
N ARG A 50 -15.44 15.68 16.74
CA ARG A 50 -14.60 14.75 17.51
C ARG A 50 -13.19 15.28 17.74
N ARG A 51 -13.10 16.48 18.31
CA ARG A 51 -11.83 17.20 18.55
C ARG A 51 -10.76 16.35 19.27
N LEU A 52 -11.14 15.60 20.31
CA LEU A 52 -10.23 14.72 21.03
C LEU A 52 -9.73 13.56 20.14
N GLY A 53 -10.62 12.96 19.35
CA GLY A 53 -10.27 11.91 18.40
C GLY A 53 -9.29 12.40 17.32
N LEU A 54 -9.52 13.60 16.78
CA LEU A 54 -8.59 14.22 15.83
C LEU A 54 -7.22 14.48 16.47
N GLY A 55 -7.16 14.90 17.73
CA GLY A 55 -5.90 15.07 18.47
C GLY A 55 -5.10 13.78 18.56
N LEU A 56 -5.76 12.66 18.87
CA LEU A 56 -5.13 11.34 18.90
C LEU A 56 -4.67 10.88 17.51
N ILE A 57 -5.45 11.14 16.47
CA ILE A 57 -5.06 10.84 15.08
C ILE A 57 -3.81 11.62 14.69
N LYS A 58 -3.73 12.92 15.00
CA LYS A 58 -2.54 13.75 14.70
C LYS A 58 -1.25 13.20 15.27
N LEU A 59 -1.28 12.58 16.45
CA LEU A 59 -0.10 11.94 17.05
C LEU A 59 0.46 10.77 16.21
N LEU A 60 -0.36 10.19 15.33
CA LEU A 60 0.05 9.10 14.43
C LEU A 60 0.72 9.60 13.14
N TYR A 61 0.69 10.91 12.88
CA TYR A 61 1.21 11.55 11.66
C TYR A 61 2.23 12.65 12.00
N PRO A 62 3.39 12.29 12.61
CA PRO A 62 4.41 13.27 12.93
C PRO A 62 4.91 13.96 11.66
N GLY A 63 5.03 15.29 11.70
CA GLY A 63 5.53 16.10 10.59
C GLY A 63 4.47 16.57 9.59
N VAL A 64 3.25 16.01 9.62
CA VAL A 64 2.17 16.44 8.73
C VAL A 64 1.50 17.70 9.29
N LYS A 65 1.49 18.77 8.49
CA LYS A 65 0.95 20.09 8.87
C LYS A 65 -0.20 20.47 7.95
N GLY A 66 -1.25 21.06 8.52
CA GLY A 66 -2.46 21.44 7.80
C GLY A 66 -3.48 20.31 7.70
N ASP A 67 -4.74 20.69 7.47
CA ASP A 67 -5.85 19.72 7.41
C ASP A 67 -5.89 18.94 6.12
N GLU A 68 -5.48 19.56 5.02
CA GLU A 68 -5.45 18.93 3.71
C GLU A 68 -4.41 17.79 3.69
N ALA A 69 -3.17 18.08 4.07
CA ALA A 69 -2.12 17.07 4.14
C ALA A 69 -2.45 15.95 5.16
N LEU A 70 -3.00 16.32 6.34
CA LEU A 70 -3.44 15.32 7.32
C LEU A 70 -4.58 14.47 6.78
N GLY A 71 -5.56 15.09 6.14
CA GLY A 71 -6.69 14.38 5.55
C GLY A 71 -6.23 13.44 4.44
N ARG A 72 -5.28 13.86 3.61
CA ARG A 72 -4.73 13.06 2.51
C ARG A 72 -4.11 11.78 3.05
N GLU A 73 -3.26 11.91 4.06
CA GLU A 73 -2.60 10.81 4.74
C GLU A 73 -3.58 9.87 5.46
N VAL A 74 -4.56 10.43 6.19
CA VAL A 74 -5.60 9.66 6.90
C VAL A 74 -6.48 8.91 5.91
N CYS A 75 -6.90 9.57 4.82
CA CYS A 75 -7.75 9.00 3.79
C CYS A 75 -7.02 7.86 3.07
N ARG A 76 -5.77 8.08 2.65
CA ARG A 76 -4.91 7.06 2.05
C ARG A 76 -4.83 5.83 2.95
N ASP A 77 -4.49 6.02 4.22
CA ASP A 77 -4.30 4.92 5.14
C ASP A 77 -5.61 4.17 5.40
N MET A 78 -6.71 4.90 5.59
CA MET A 78 -8.02 4.31 5.87
C MET A 78 -8.60 3.55 4.67
N ALA A 79 -8.55 4.14 3.47
CA ALA A 79 -9.21 3.61 2.28
C ALA A 79 -8.37 2.57 1.52
N PHE A 80 -7.03 2.70 1.54
CA PHE A 80 -6.15 1.86 0.73
C PHE A 80 -5.18 1.04 1.58
N THR A 81 -4.27 1.71 2.31
CA THR A 81 -3.13 1.04 2.94
C THR A 81 -3.54 0.02 4.01
N THR A 82 -4.62 0.27 4.75
CA THR A 82 -5.03 -0.62 5.85
C THR A 82 -5.56 -1.96 5.37
N LEU A 83 -6.14 -2.04 4.16
CA LEU A 83 -6.59 -3.32 3.62
C LEU A 83 -5.41 -4.29 3.44
N GLY A 84 -4.28 -3.79 2.92
CA GLY A 84 -3.04 -4.58 2.82
C GLY A 84 -2.54 -5.09 4.18
N TYR A 85 -2.72 -4.32 5.25
CA TYR A 85 -2.43 -4.75 6.62
C TYR A 85 -3.39 -5.83 7.13
N VAL A 86 -4.69 -5.71 6.83
CA VAL A 86 -5.71 -6.71 7.19
C VAL A 86 -5.44 -8.03 6.49
N VAL A 87 -5.18 -8.01 5.18
CA VAL A 87 -4.82 -9.20 4.39
C VAL A 87 -3.56 -9.84 4.96
N MET A 88 -2.51 -9.06 5.19
CA MET A 88 -1.28 -9.58 5.81
C MET A 88 -1.57 -10.31 7.13
N GLN A 89 -2.35 -9.72 8.04
CA GLN A 89 -2.70 -10.37 9.31
C GLN A 89 -3.54 -11.64 9.13
N ALA A 90 -4.44 -11.66 8.15
CA ALA A 90 -5.21 -12.84 7.81
C ALA A 90 -4.30 -13.98 7.33
N GLN A 91 -3.28 -13.68 6.52
CA GLN A 91 -2.28 -14.66 6.06
C GLN A 91 -1.47 -15.25 7.21
N GLN A 92 -1.07 -14.44 8.20
CA GLN A 92 -0.36 -14.94 9.38
C GLN A 92 -1.19 -15.98 10.16
N ARG A 93 -2.51 -15.79 10.23
CA ARG A 93 -3.42 -16.69 10.95
C ARG A 93 -3.58 -18.04 10.29
N VAL A 94 -3.49 -18.09 8.95
CA VAL A 94 -3.59 -19.32 8.17
C VAL A 94 -2.22 -19.92 7.82
N GLY A 95 -1.15 -19.40 8.44
CA GLY A 95 0.22 -19.89 8.23
C GLY A 95 0.79 -19.65 6.83
N GLN A 96 0.23 -18.69 6.07
CA GLN A 96 0.67 -18.38 4.72
C GLN A 96 1.58 -17.14 4.69
N PRO A 97 2.55 -17.09 3.76
CA PRO A 97 3.38 -15.91 3.59
C PRO A 97 2.58 -14.76 2.95
N CYS A 98 2.94 -13.54 3.33
CA CYS A 98 2.44 -12.31 2.73
C CYS A 98 3.61 -11.36 2.51
N TRP A 99 3.72 -10.80 1.31
CA TRP A 99 4.64 -9.71 1.00
C TRP A 99 3.81 -8.44 0.87
N ARG A 100 4.19 -7.41 1.63
CA ARG A 100 3.57 -6.09 1.49
C ARG A 100 4.53 -5.18 0.73
N TYR A 101 4.06 -4.37 -0.21
CA TYR A 101 4.88 -3.32 -0.82
C TYR A 101 4.28 -1.93 -0.60
N TRP A 102 5.15 -0.93 -0.75
CA TRP A 102 4.84 0.49 -0.73
C TRP A 102 5.53 1.13 -1.91
N PHE A 103 4.74 1.55 -2.90
CA PHE A 103 5.26 2.14 -4.12
C PHE A 103 5.31 3.66 -3.96
N ASP A 104 6.51 4.23 -4.01
CA ASP A 104 6.76 5.67 -3.77
C ASP A 104 7.62 6.27 -4.88
N TYR A 105 7.72 5.57 -6.01
CA TYR A 105 8.50 6.04 -7.14
C TYR A 105 7.66 6.98 -8.00
N VAL A 106 8.25 8.12 -8.34
CA VAL A 106 7.73 9.08 -9.30
C VAL A 106 8.81 9.24 -10.36
N ALA A 107 8.43 9.22 -11.64
CA ALA A 107 9.39 9.43 -12.72
C ALA A 107 10.04 10.81 -12.58
N GLU A 108 11.31 10.95 -12.96
CA GLU A 108 12.07 12.19 -12.73
C GLU A 108 11.36 13.43 -13.31
N ALA A 109 10.76 13.28 -14.49
CA ALA A 109 10.02 14.34 -15.18
C ALA A 109 8.65 14.67 -14.53
N GLU A 110 8.16 13.86 -13.60
CA GLU A 110 6.85 14.01 -12.95
C GLU A 110 6.95 14.49 -11.50
N HIS A 111 8.14 14.73 -10.96
CA HIS A 111 8.29 15.19 -9.57
C HIS A 111 7.50 16.45 -9.26
N ASP A 112 7.43 17.39 -10.21
CA ASP A 112 6.65 18.62 -10.05
C ASP A 112 5.14 18.36 -10.12
N ALA A 113 4.71 17.39 -10.93
CA ALA A 113 3.31 17.00 -11.07
C ALA A 113 2.80 16.19 -9.86
N TYR A 114 3.68 15.41 -9.24
CA TYR A 114 3.35 14.52 -8.11
C TYR A 114 4.18 14.86 -6.86
N PRO A 115 4.00 16.07 -6.28
CA PRO A 115 4.80 16.55 -5.15
C PRO A 115 4.55 15.80 -3.83
N HIS A 116 3.57 14.88 -3.81
CA HIS A 116 3.14 14.12 -2.64
C HIS A 116 3.40 12.62 -2.77
N GLY A 117 4.07 12.19 -3.84
CA GLY A 117 4.41 10.79 -4.10
C GLY A 117 3.58 10.15 -5.21
N ALA A 118 3.68 8.84 -5.33
CA ALA A 118 3.05 8.07 -6.40
C ALA A 118 1.54 8.02 -6.24
N TRP A 119 0.82 8.50 -7.26
CA TRP A 119 -0.65 8.52 -7.27
C TRP A 119 -1.24 7.12 -7.42
N HIS A 120 -2.54 7.02 -7.17
CA HIS A 120 -3.30 5.80 -7.36
C HIS A 120 -3.15 5.28 -8.80
N GLY A 121 -2.63 4.05 -8.95
CA GLY A 121 -2.43 3.41 -10.25
C GLY A 121 -1.09 3.73 -10.93
N ASN A 122 -0.26 4.63 -10.40
CA ASN A 122 1.04 4.97 -11.00
C ASN A 122 2.02 3.79 -11.02
N GLU A 123 1.83 2.78 -10.18
CA GLU A 123 2.67 1.58 -10.14
C GLU A 123 2.36 0.63 -11.30
N VAL A 124 1.15 0.68 -11.86
CA VAL A 124 0.69 -0.30 -12.86
C VAL A 124 1.64 -0.40 -14.05
N PRO A 125 2.10 0.70 -14.68
CA PRO A 125 3.02 0.60 -15.81
C PRO A 125 4.39 -0.01 -15.47
N TYR A 126 4.83 0.12 -14.22
CA TYR A 126 6.06 -0.48 -13.72
C TYR A 126 5.88 -1.98 -13.45
N VAL A 127 4.72 -2.39 -12.92
CA VAL A 127 4.39 -3.81 -12.72
C VAL A 127 4.34 -4.59 -14.03
N PHE A 128 3.83 -3.95 -15.09
CA PHE A 128 3.70 -4.57 -16.42
C PHE A 128 4.90 -4.35 -17.34
N ASP A 129 5.94 -3.63 -16.90
CA ASP A 129 7.09 -3.22 -17.71
C ASP A 129 6.69 -2.62 -19.08
N ASN A 130 5.74 -1.69 -19.06
CA ASN A 130 5.16 -1.12 -20.28
C ASN A 130 5.18 0.42 -20.29
N LEU A 131 6.13 1.05 -19.59
CA LEU A 131 6.31 2.51 -19.59
C LEU A 131 6.43 3.07 -21.01
N ARG A 132 7.10 2.37 -21.93
CA ARG A 132 7.23 2.77 -23.35
C ARG A 132 5.90 2.80 -24.11
N LEU A 133 4.84 2.22 -23.57
CA LEU A 133 3.51 2.11 -24.17
C LEU A 133 2.44 2.94 -23.44
N THR A 134 2.77 3.48 -22.27
CA THR A 134 1.79 4.13 -21.38
C THR A 134 1.89 5.64 -21.51
N ASP A 135 0.79 6.32 -21.88
CA ASP A 135 0.71 7.77 -21.79
C ASP A 135 0.42 8.24 -20.35
N PRO A 136 0.95 9.40 -19.92
CA PRO A 136 1.87 10.25 -20.66
C PRO A 136 3.35 9.83 -20.51
N VAL A 137 3.66 8.90 -19.60
CA VAL A 137 5.03 8.54 -19.20
C VAL A 137 5.95 8.09 -20.33
N ARG A 138 5.42 7.46 -21.40
CA ARG A 138 6.19 7.07 -22.59
C ARG A 138 6.91 8.24 -23.27
N GLN A 139 6.46 9.48 -23.05
CA GLN A 139 7.01 10.67 -23.68
C GLN A 139 8.28 11.17 -23.00
N TYR A 140 8.50 10.81 -21.73
CA TYR A 140 9.58 11.35 -20.90
C TYR A 140 10.27 10.33 -19.99
N ALA A 141 9.89 9.04 -20.04
CA ALA A 141 10.56 7.99 -19.28
C ALA A 141 12.06 7.96 -19.59
N SER A 142 12.88 8.17 -18.57
CA SER A 142 14.32 8.06 -18.62
C SER A 142 14.77 6.59 -18.64
N GLU A 143 16.04 6.34 -18.97
CA GLU A 143 16.62 5.00 -18.84
C GLU A 143 16.61 4.50 -17.39
N ALA A 144 16.65 5.41 -16.40
CA ALA A 144 16.50 5.05 -14.99
C ALA A 144 15.08 4.57 -14.67
N ASP A 145 14.05 5.25 -15.20
CA ASP A 145 12.64 4.85 -15.06
C ASP A 145 12.40 3.46 -15.65
N LEU A 146 12.98 3.19 -16.81
CA LEU A 146 12.85 1.91 -17.51
C LEU A 146 13.58 0.78 -16.77
N ALA A 147 14.80 1.04 -16.30
CA ALA A 147 15.53 0.07 -15.49
C ALA A 147 14.77 -0.25 -14.19
N PHE A 148 14.13 0.76 -13.60
CA PHE A 148 13.29 0.58 -12.43
C PHE A 148 12.02 -0.23 -12.73
N ALA A 149 11.31 0.05 -13.83
CA ALA A 149 10.16 -0.75 -14.26
C ALA A 149 10.52 -2.22 -14.48
N ALA A 150 11.62 -2.50 -15.17
CA ALA A 150 12.12 -3.86 -15.35
C ALA A 150 12.36 -4.55 -14.00
N GLN A 151 12.95 -3.84 -13.03
CA GLN A 151 13.16 -4.37 -11.67
C GLN A 151 11.84 -4.67 -10.94
N VAL A 152 10.84 -3.79 -11.04
CA VAL A 152 9.53 -4.01 -10.41
C VAL A 152 8.81 -5.21 -11.04
N ALA A 153 8.79 -5.30 -12.36
CA ALA A 153 8.20 -6.42 -13.08
C ALA A 153 8.89 -7.76 -12.73
N ASP A 154 10.21 -7.76 -12.58
CA ASP A 154 10.98 -8.92 -12.12
C ASP A 154 10.52 -9.41 -10.73
N TYR A 155 10.20 -8.50 -9.80
CA TYR A 155 9.67 -8.89 -8.49
C TYR A 155 8.31 -9.60 -8.61
N TRP A 156 7.41 -9.07 -9.43
CA TRP A 156 6.09 -9.66 -9.66
C TRP A 156 6.17 -11.01 -10.38
N ALA A 157 7.01 -11.12 -11.43
CA ALA A 157 7.24 -12.36 -12.15
C ALA A 157 7.88 -13.43 -11.26
N GLN A 158 8.84 -13.04 -10.39
CA GLN A 158 9.43 -13.95 -9.41
C GLN A 158 8.40 -14.46 -8.41
N PHE A 159 7.54 -13.59 -7.87
CA PHE A 159 6.45 -13.99 -6.98
C PHE A 159 5.49 -14.98 -7.67
N ALA A 160 5.06 -14.68 -8.90
CA ALA A 160 4.17 -15.53 -9.68
C ALA A 160 4.79 -16.90 -10.02
N ARG A 161 6.12 -16.97 -10.18
CA ARG A 161 6.84 -18.23 -10.43
C ARG A 161 7.10 -19.05 -9.16
N GLN A 162 7.41 -18.39 -8.04
CA GLN A 162 7.99 -19.04 -6.86
C GLN A 162 7.00 -19.38 -5.76
N TRP A 163 5.72 -19.00 -5.86
CA TRP A 163 4.73 -19.28 -4.80
C TRP A 163 4.45 -20.78 -4.55
N ARG A 164 4.99 -21.70 -5.38
CA ARG A 164 4.73 -23.15 -5.32
C ARG A 164 5.78 -24.03 -4.61
N ALA A 165 6.91 -23.52 -4.11
CA ALA A 165 7.88 -24.35 -3.35
C ALA A 165 8.90 -23.53 -2.54
N ASP A 166 9.64 -24.19 -1.64
CA ASP A 166 10.77 -23.77 -0.75
C ASP A 166 11.94 -22.97 -1.38
N ALA A 167 11.72 -22.40 -2.55
CA ALA A 167 12.70 -21.80 -3.45
C ALA A 167 12.72 -20.25 -3.43
N PHE A 168 12.17 -19.61 -2.40
CA PHE A 168 12.36 -18.15 -2.21
C PHE A 168 13.82 -17.77 -1.88
N ARG A 169 14.74 -18.74 -1.84
CA ARG A 169 16.14 -18.59 -1.46
C ARG A 169 17.07 -18.12 -2.60
N ARG A 170 16.60 -17.94 -3.84
CA ARG A 170 17.44 -17.48 -4.97
C ARG A 170 16.66 -16.59 -5.95
N GLY A 171 17.03 -15.31 -6.04
CA GLY A 171 16.40 -14.27 -6.87
C GLY A 171 16.57 -12.87 -6.29
N ALA A 172 16.05 -11.83 -6.95
CA ALA A 172 16.09 -10.44 -6.46
C ALA A 172 15.33 -10.25 -5.12
N LEU A 173 14.50 -11.22 -4.74
CA LEU A 173 13.82 -11.32 -3.45
C LEU A 173 14.54 -12.22 -2.43
N ALA A 174 15.71 -12.79 -2.74
CA ALA A 174 16.46 -13.72 -1.87
C ALA A 174 16.94 -13.09 -0.55
N GLY A 175 16.95 -11.76 -0.47
CA GLY A 175 17.23 -10.98 0.74
C GLY A 175 16.00 -10.60 1.56
N VAL A 176 14.79 -11.01 1.14
CA VAL A 176 13.53 -10.76 1.86
C VAL A 176 13.18 -12.03 2.64
N PRO A 177 13.58 -12.14 3.92
CA PRO A 177 13.37 -13.37 4.67
C PRO A 177 11.88 -13.61 4.93
N ALA A 178 11.28 -14.53 4.18
CA ALA A 178 10.09 -15.25 4.62
C ALA A 178 10.51 -16.21 5.74
N ARG A 179 10.75 -15.68 6.96
CA ARG A 179 11.06 -16.53 8.11
C ARG A 179 9.82 -17.34 8.48
N ALA A 180 9.95 -18.67 8.43
CA ALA A 180 9.01 -19.57 9.08
C ALA A 180 8.89 -19.18 10.56
N GLY A 181 7.66 -19.01 11.05
CA GLY A 181 7.35 -18.68 12.45
C GLY A 181 7.17 -17.19 12.79
N ILE A 182 7.55 -16.26 11.91
CA ILE A 182 7.19 -14.84 12.00
C ILE A 182 6.92 -14.36 10.58
N ALA A 183 5.64 -14.37 10.20
CA ALA A 183 5.17 -13.94 8.90
C ALA A 183 5.92 -12.72 8.37
N CYS A 184 6.50 -12.89 7.19
CA CYS A 184 7.35 -11.95 6.47
C CYS A 184 6.85 -10.49 6.64
N CYS A 185 7.55 -9.70 7.46
CA CYS A 185 7.36 -8.26 7.56
C CYS A 185 8.49 -7.59 6.81
N ALA A 186 8.49 -7.75 5.48
CA ALA A 186 9.26 -6.88 4.63
C ALA A 186 8.28 -6.07 3.81
N LEU A 187 8.09 -4.82 4.22
CA LEU A 187 7.61 -3.85 3.27
C LEU A 187 8.74 -3.56 2.30
N ALA A 188 8.50 -3.74 1.01
CA ALA A 188 9.32 -3.18 -0.05
C ALA A 188 8.96 -1.70 -0.21
N CYS A 189 9.77 -0.76 0.31
CA CYS A 189 9.71 0.61 -0.20
C CYS A 189 10.35 0.58 -1.59
N ILE A 190 9.54 0.79 -2.61
CA ILE A 190 9.94 0.85 -4.01
C ILE A 190 10.05 2.34 -4.33
N SER A 191 11.21 2.92 -4.02
CA SER A 191 11.56 4.33 -4.26
C SER A 191 12.91 4.41 -4.96
N ALA A 192 13.29 5.56 -5.53
CA ALA A 192 14.70 5.83 -5.81
C ALA A 192 15.41 6.04 -4.45
N PRO A 193 16.57 5.39 -4.12
CA PRO A 193 17.51 4.64 -4.97
C PRO A 193 17.43 3.10 -4.83
N GLY A 194 16.25 2.51 -4.63
CA GLY A 194 16.03 1.06 -4.71
C GLY A 194 15.13 0.49 -3.61
N PHE A 195 15.12 -0.84 -3.54
CA PHE A 195 14.31 -1.63 -2.61
C PHE A 195 14.84 -1.51 -1.16
N LYS A 196 13.99 -1.06 -0.24
CA LYS A 196 14.29 -1.04 1.21
C LYS A 196 13.28 -1.86 2.00
N VAL A 197 13.79 -2.72 2.89
CA VAL A 197 12.96 -3.48 3.84
C VAL A 197 12.65 -2.63 5.06
N GLU A 198 11.37 -2.38 5.33
CA GLU A 198 10.93 -1.72 6.56
C GLU A 198 10.14 -2.64 7.50
N ASN A 199 10.63 -2.73 8.75
CA ASN A 199 9.95 -3.44 9.82
C ASN A 199 8.95 -2.53 10.51
N ARG A 200 7.77 -3.07 10.86
CA ARG A 200 6.70 -2.34 11.57
C ARG A 200 6.23 -1.07 10.86
N PHE A 201 6.41 -0.98 9.54
CA PHE A 201 5.96 0.14 8.71
C PHE A 201 4.51 0.50 9.02
N MET A 202 4.28 1.74 9.45
CA MET A 202 2.95 2.29 9.74
C MET A 202 2.14 1.49 10.79
N ARG A 203 2.76 0.60 11.58
CA ARG A 203 2.02 -0.40 12.36
C ARG A 203 0.99 0.22 13.30
N ALA A 204 1.33 1.31 13.99
CA ALA A 204 0.43 1.96 14.95
C ALA A 204 -0.84 2.51 14.26
N ARG A 205 -0.66 3.24 13.15
CA ARG A 205 -1.78 3.82 12.39
C ARG A 205 -2.64 2.77 11.73
N LEU A 206 -2.06 1.77 11.06
CA LEU A 206 -2.83 0.70 10.42
C LEU A 206 -3.55 -0.19 11.45
N ALA A 207 -2.97 -0.39 12.64
CA ALA A 207 -3.66 -1.09 13.73
C ALA A 207 -4.86 -0.30 14.26
N LEU A 208 -4.79 1.04 14.31
CA LEU A 208 -5.93 1.89 14.64
C LEU A 208 -7.02 1.77 13.57
N PHE A 209 -6.70 2.04 12.30
CA PHE A 209 -7.71 2.01 11.23
C PHE A 209 -8.31 0.63 11.03
N ARG A 210 -7.55 -0.45 11.25
CA ARG A 210 -8.11 -1.81 11.26
C ARG A 210 -9.23 -1.96 12.31
N ARG A 211 -9.04 -1.40 13.51
CA ARG A 211 -10.07 -1.42 14.56
C ARG A 211 -11.26 -0.56 14.14
N VAL A 212 -11.03 0.61 13.58
CA VAL A 212 -12.09 1.48 13.06
C VAL A 212 -12.90 0.76 11.99
N MET A 213 -12.26 0.17 10.98
CA MET A 213 -12.92 -0.61 9.92
C MET A 213 -13.77 -1.76 10.46
N LYS A 214 -13.26 -2.50 11.46
CA LYS A 214 -14.02 -3.62 12.07
C LYS A 214 -15.32 -3.16 12.74
N HIS A 215 -15.34 -1.96 13.31
CA HIS A 215 -16.44 -1.48 14.16
C HIS A 215 -17.37 -0.47 13.47
N HIS A 216 -16.95 0.15 12.37
CA HIS A 216 -17.69 1.25 11.73
C HIS A 216 -18.04 0.99 10.26
N VAL A 217 -17.56 -0.10 9.65
CA VAL A 217 -18.04 -0.51 8.33
C VAL A 217 -19.26 -1.40 8.53
N THR A 218 -20.44 -0.76 8.59
CA THR A 218 -21.72 -1.43 8.37
C THR A 218 -21.98 -1.42 6.87
N LEU A 219 -21.93 -2.60 6.24
CA LEU A 219 -22.44 -2.77 4.89
C LEU A 219 -23.95 -2.90 5.01
N GLU A 220 -24.68 -1.80 4.80
CA GLU A 220 -26.10 -1.87 4.44
C GLU A 220 -26.24 -2.28 2.97
#